data_AF-A0A914QYY2-F1
#
_entry.id   AF-A0A914QYY2-F1
#
_cell.length_a   1.000
_cell.length_b   1.000
_cell.length_c   1.000
_cell.angle_alpha   90.00
_cell.angle_beta   90.00
_cell.angle_gamma   90.00
#
_symmetry.space_group_name_H-M   'P 1'
#
loop_
_entity.id
_entity.type
_entity.pdbx_description
1 polymer ?
#
loop_
_entity_poly.entity_id
_entity_poly.type
_entity_poly.pdbx_seq_one_letter_code
_entity_poly.pdbx_strand_id
1 'polypeptide(L)'
;MFAFEGIAVVLPIENQMDVPQHFISSNGVLNTACLLVLAVYSAMGFYGYLAFGDTVMDTVTLNLPNEGFYQAIKIMFVGCILVSYPLQFYVPIERVEKWISRKISEDRQNFMVYFLRYLMVIFTCMKKYC
;
A
#
# COMPACT_ATOMS: atom_id res chain seq x y z
N MET A 1 -12.14 -3.78 3.47
CA MET A 1 -11.30 -3.38 4.62
C MET A 1 -9.91 -2.94 4.17
N PHE A 2 -9.13 -3.78 3.47
CA PHE A 2 -7.79 -3.44 2.95
C PHE A 2 -7.75 -2.21 2.03
N ALA A 3 -8.84 -1.93 1.32
CA ALA A 3 -9.00 -0.74 0.46
C ALA A 3 -8.78 0.62 1.18
N PHE A 4 -9.06 0.68 2.48
CA PHE A 4 -8.93 1.90 3.30
C PHE A 4 -7.80 1.77 4.32
N GLU A 5 -6.85 0.87 4.08
CA GLU A 5 -5.69 0.69 4.95
C GLU A 5 -4.65 1.78 4.67
N GLY A 6 -4.77 2.90 5.38
CA GLY A 6 -3.85 4.05 5.25
C GLY A 6 -3.44 4.68 6.57
N ILE A 7 -3.91 4.15 7.71
CA ILE A 7 -3.71 4.79 9.02
C ILE A 7 -2.23 4.98 9.39
N ALA A 8 -1.36 4.10 8.92
CA ALA A 8 0.09 4.22 9.12
C ALA A 8 0.68 5.42 8.37
N VAL A 9 0.17 5.73 7.17
CA VAL A 9 0.69 6.82 6.31
C VAL A 9 0.02 8.17 6.59
N VAL A 10 -1.10 8.20 7.32
CA VAL A 10 -1.84 9.44 7.60
C VAL A 10 -0.97 10.50 8.29
N LEU A 11 -0.27 10.13 9.37
CA LEU A 11 0.55 11.07 10.15
C LEU A 11 1.73 11.67 9.37
N PRO A 12 2.57 10.88 8.66
CA PRO A 12 3.65 11.46 7.86
C PRO A 12 3.12 12.32 6.70
N ILE A 13 1.98 11.96 6.09
CA ILE A 13 1.35 12.77 5.04
C ILE A 13 0.88 14.11 5.60
N GLU A 14 0.16 14.09 6.72
CA GLU A 14 -0.31 15.31 7.41
C GLU A 14 0.88 16.23 7.77
N ASN A 15 1.99 15.66 8.25
CA ASN A 15 3.19 16.41 8.60
C ASN A 15 3.95 16.99 7.39
N GLN A 16 3.69 16.51 6.17
CA GLN A 16 4.28 17.01 4.92
C GLN A 16 3.38 18.00 4.18
N MET A 17 2.17 18.29 4.68
CA MET A 17 1.27 19.26 4.07
C MET A 17 1.62 20.70 4.44
N ASP A 18 1.50 21.62 3.48
CA ASP A 18 1.65 23.07 3.73
C ASP A 18 0.66 23.59 4.78
N VAL A 19 -0.56 23.04 4.79
CA VAL A 19 -1.62 23.40 5.77
C VAL A 19 -2.25 22.14 6.38
N PRO A 20 -1.66 21.59 7.46
CA PRO A 20 -2.13 20.35 8.09
C PRO A 20 -3.58 20.41 8.60
N GLN A 21 -4.04 21.59 9.04
CA GLN A 21 -5.39 21.78 9.58
C GLN A 21 -6.51 21.47 8.56
N HIS A 22 -6.20 21.55 7.26
CA HIS A 22 -7.15 21.20 6.20
C HIS A 22 -7.20 19.71 5.89
N PHE A 23 -6.34 18.87 6.49
CA PHE A 23 -6.32 17.44 6.22
C PHE A 23 -7.64 16.74 6.60
N ILE A 24 -8.19 17.06 7.78
CA ILE A 24 -9.42 16.47 8.36
C ILE A 24 -10.65 17.39 8.22
N SER A 25 -10.54 18.50 7.48
CA SER A 25 -11.71 19.37 7.24
C SER A 25 -12.81 18.60 6.47
N SER A 26 -14.05 19.10 6.50
CA SER A 26 -15.19 18.45 5.81
C SER A 26 -14.95 18.26 4.30
N ASN A 27 -14.27 19.21 3.65
CA ASN A 27 -13.76 19.09 2.27
C ASN A 27 -12.23 18.97 2.26
N GLY A 28 -11.67 18.31 3.29
CA GLY A 28 -10.25 18.10 3.43
C GLY A 28 -9.72 17.04 2.47
N VAL A 29 -8.38 16.95 2.42
CA VAL A 29 -7.66 16.00 1.56
C VAL A 29 -8.07 14.56 1.88
N LEU A 30 -8.21 14.22 3.17
CA LEU A 30 -8.58 12.87 3.60
C LEU A 30 -9.97 12.46 3.10
N ASN A 31 -10.99 13.30 3.34
CA ASN A 31 -12.37 12.98 2.97
C ASN A 31 -12.53 12.89 1.44
N THR A 32 -11.92 13.83 0.71
CA THR A 32 -11.95 13.85 -0.75
C THR A 32 -11.27 12.63 -1.35
N ALA A 33 -10.10 12.24 -0.82
CA ALA A 33 -9.39 11.04 -1.26
C ALA A 33 -10.19 9.77 -0.96
N CYS A 34 -10.79 9.65 0.22
CA CYS A 34 -11.62 8.50 0.58
C CYS A 34 -12.86 8.39 -0.32
N LEU A 35 -13.53 9.50 -0.61
CA LEU A 35 -14.68 9.53 -1.53
C LEU A 35 -14.29 9.13 -2.95
N LEU A 36 -13.16 9.61 -3.45
CA LEU A 36 -12.65 9.24 -4.77
C LEU A 36 -12.35 7.74 -4.85
N VAL A 37 -11.61 7.19 -3.86
CA VAL A 37 -11.29 5.76 -3.80
C VAL A 37 -12.57 4.92 -3.72
N LEU A 38 -13.53 5.33 -2.87
CA LEU A 38 -14.82 4.67 -2.77
C LEU A 38 -15.56 4.66 -4.12
N ALA A 39 -15.60 5.78 -4.83
CA ALA A 39 -16.25 5.87 -6.13
C ALA A 39 -15.59 4.95 -7.17
N VAL A 40 -14.24 4.97 -7.27
CA VAL A 40 -13.49 4.13 -8.21
C VAL A 40 -13.68 2.64 -7.89
N TYR A 41 -13.59 2.24 -6.63
CA TYR A 41 -13.78 0.84 -6.23
C TYR A 41 -15.22 0.37 -6.37
N SER A 42 -16.20 1.25 -6.12
CA SER A 42 -17.61 0.94 -6.35
C SER A 42 -17.89 0.75 -7.83
N ALA A 43 -17.38 1.64 -8.70
CA ALA A 43 -17.48 1.49 -10.15
C ALA A 43 -16.80 0.20 -10.63
N MET A 44 -15.58 -0.07 -10.18
CA MET A 44 -14.85 -1.29 -10.54
C MET A 44 -15.58 -2.56 -10.10
N GLY A 45 -16.15 -2.57 -8.89
CA GLY A 45 -16.97 -3.68 -8.40
C GLY A 45 -18.26 -3.86 -9.21
N PHE A 46 -18.96 -2.76 -9.51
CA PHE A 46 -20.20 -2.78 -10.28
C PHE A 46 -19.99 -3.26 -11.72
N TYR A 47 -19.05 -2.65 -12.45
CA TYR A 47 -18.74 -3.04 -13.83
C TYR A 47 -18.06 -4.42 -13.90
N GLY A 48 -17.25 -4.78 -12.91
CA GLY A 48 -16.64 -6.10 -12.80
C GLY A 48 -17.70 -7.21 -12.66
N TYR A 49 -18.71 -6.99 -11.81
CA TYR A 49 -19.82 -7.94 -11.68
C TYR A 49 -20.69 -7.99 -12.94
N LEU A 50 -20.98 -6.86 -13.59
CA LEU A 50 -21.74 -6.85 -14.85
C LEU A 50 -21.02 -7.60 -15.98
N ALA A 51 -19.68 -7.57 -16.02
CA ALA A 51 -18.90 -8.21 -17.07
C ALA A 51 -18.79 -9.74 -16.92
N PHE A 52 -18.65 -10.24 -15.68
CA PHE A 52 -18.41 -11.68 -15.42
C PHE A 52 -19.59 -12.40 -14.76
N GLY A 53 -20.58 -11.67 -14.26
CA GLY A 53 -21.74 -12.20 -13.56
C GLY A 53 -21.35 -13.13 -12.42
N ASP A 54 -22.03 -14.28 -12.34
CA ASP A 54 -21.82 -15.29 -11.30
C ASP A 54 -20.54 -16.13 -11.51
N THR A 55 -19.80 -15.92 -12.60
CA THR A 55 -18.53 -16.63 -12.87
C THR A 55 -17.30 -15.92 -12.30
N VAL A 56 -17.49 -14.83 -11.56
CA VAL A 56 -16.40 -14.05 -10.99
C VAL A 56 -15.61 -14.85 -9.96
N MET A 57 -14.37 -15.20 -10.30
CA MET A 57 -13.36 -15.72 -9.37
C MET A 57 -12.90 -14.68 -8.34
N ASP A 58 -12.26 -15.15 -7.25
CA ASP A 58 -11.78 -14.39 -6.08
C ASP A 58 -11.02 -13.09 -6.40
N THR A 59 -10.36 -13.02 -7.57
CA THR A 59 -9.78 -11.77 -8.07
C THR A 59 -10.20 -11.56 -9.51
N VAL A 60 -10.64 -10.33 -9.84
CA VAL A 60 -11.09 -9.96 -11.18
C VAL A 60 -10.03 -10.24 -12.26
N THR A 61 -8.75 -10.13 -11.92
CA THR A 61 -7.63 -10.39 -12.83
C THR A 61 -7.53 -11.84 -13.30
N LEU A 62 -8.07 -12.81 -12.56
CA LEU A 62 -8.15 -14.20 -13.00
C LEU A 62 -9.22 -14.43 -14.06
N ASN A 63 -10.31 -13.66 -14.02
CA ASN A 63 -11.41 -13.79 -14.99
C ASN A 63 -11.10 -13.16 -16.35
N LEU A 64 -10.04 -12.36 -16.46
CA LEU A 64 -9.67 -11.71 -17.71
C LEU A 64 -9.22 -12.75 -18.76
N PRO A 65 -9.76 -12.71 -20.00
CA PRO A 65 -9.35 -13.62 -21.06
C PRO A 65 -7.90 -13.38 -21.48
N ASN A 66 -7.25 -14.41 -22.03
CA ASN A 66 -5.85 -14.35 -22.44
C ASN A 66 -5.70 -13.80 -23.88
N GLU A 67 -6.15 -12.57 -24.10
CA GLU A 67 -5.88 -11.83 -25.33
C GLU A 67 -4.79 -10.77 -25.08
N GLY A 68 -4.11 -10.33 -26.15
CA GLY A 68 -2.94 -9.45 -26.04
C GLY A 68 -3.20 -8.16 -25.24
N PHE A 69 -4.38 -7.56 -25.40
CA PHE A 69 -4.77 -6.35 -24.65
C PHE A 69 -4.95 -6.60 -23.15
N TYR A 70 -5.68 -7.65 -22.79
CA TYR A 70 -5.92 -8.02 -21.39
C TYR A 70 -4.65 -8.53 -20.70
N GLN A 71 -3.76 -9.19 -21.44
CA GLN A 71 -2.47 -9.61 -20.92
C GLN A 71 -1.58 -8.41 -20.57
N ALA A 72 -1.59 -7.34 -21.37
CA ALA A 72 -0.88 -6.11 -21.05
C ALA A 72 -1.41 -5.48 -19.74
N ILE A 73 -2.73 -5.47 -19.53
CA ILE A 73 -3.34 -5.00 -18.27
C ILE A 73 -2.87 -5.85 -17.08
N LYS A 74 -2.85 -7.19 -17.21
CA LYS A 74 -2.35 -8.10 -16.17
C LYS A 74 -0.89 -7.78 -15.80
N ILE A 75 -0.03 -7.53 -16.79
CA ILE A 75 1.39 -7.19 -16.57
C ILE A 75 1.50 -5.83 -15.85
N MET A 76 0.75 -4.82 -16.28
CA MET A 76 0.73 -3.51 -15.63
C MET A 76 0.26 -3.61 -14.16
N PHE A 77 -0.75 -4.44 -13.90
CA PHE A 77 -1.25 -4.69 -12.56
C PHE A 77 -0.20 -5.36 -11.66
N VAL A 78 0.52 -6.36 -12.17
CA VAL A 78 1.64 -6.97 -11.45
C VAL A 78 2.74 -5.94 -11.16
N GLY A 79 3.07 -5.07 -12.12
CA GLY A 79 3.99 -3.96 -11.91
C GLY A 79 3.55 -3.03 -10.79
N CYS A 80 2.27 -2.67 -10.74
CA CYS A 80 1.70 -1.84 -9.67
C CYS A 80 1.84 -2.50 -8.30
N ILE A 81 1.61 -3.81 -8.19
CA ILE A 81 1.77 -4.57 -6.94
C ILE A 81 3.24 -4.55 -6.48
N LEU A 82 4.17 -4.76 -7.41
CA LEU A 82 5.61 -4.75 -7.11
C LEU A 82 6.08 -3.39 -6.58
N VAL A 83 5.57 -2.29 -7.14
CA VAL A 83 5.90 -0.93 -6.66
C VAL A 83 5.20 -0.62 -5.33
N SER A 84 3.99 -1.12 -5.11
CA SER A 84 3.22 -0.86 -3.88
C SER A 84 3.83 -1.54 -2.65
N TYR A 85 4.51 -2.68 -2.84
CA TYR A 85 5.05 -3.45 -1.74
C TYR A 85 6.15 -2.71 -0.94
N PRO A 86 7.20 -2.13 -1.56
CA PRO A 86 8.17 -1.29 -0.84
C PRO A 86 7.57 -0.08 -0.11
N LEU A 87 6.54 0.54 -0.70
CA LEU A 87 5.87 1.71 -0.10
C LEU A 87 5.20 1.36 1.24
N GLN A 88 4.67 0.15 1.38
CA GLN A 88 4.08 -0.32 2.64
C GLN A 88 5.15 -0.48 3.75
N PHE A 89 6.39 -0.82 3.40
CA PHE A 89 7.49 -0.93 4.37
C PHE A 89 8.15 0.41 4.72
N TYR A 90 7.85 1.49 3.99
CA TYR A 90 8.44 2.80 4.25
C TYR A 90 8.15 3.31 5.67
N VAL A 91 6.88 3.32 6.09
CA VAL A 91 6.50 3.87 7.40
C VAL A 91 7.06 3.06 8.58
N PRO A 92 6.98 1.71 8.60
CA PRO A 92 7.61 0.92 9.64
C PRO A 92 9.12 1.14 9.73
N ILE A 93 9.82 1.23 8.60
CA ILE A 93 11.27 1.45 8.56
C ILE A 93 11.61 2.84 9.13
N GLU A 94 10.90 3.89 8.71
CA GLU A 94 11.10 5.25 9.22
C GLU A 94 10.88 5.30 10.75
N ARG A 95 9.84 4.60 11.24
CA ARG A 95 9.56 4.52 12.68
C ARG A 95 10.67 3.80 13.45
N VAL A 96 11.15 2.66 12.93
CA VAL A 96 12.24 1.88 13.55
C VAL A 96 13.53 2.69 13.58
N GLU A 97 13.85 3.40 12.49
CA GLU A 97 15.03 4.24 12.37
C GLU A 97 15.02 5.39 13.38
N LYS A 98 13.90 6.11 13.51
CA LYS A 98 13.70 7.16 14.53
C LYS A 98 13.76 6.62 15.96
N TRP A 99 13.38 5.37 16.20
CA TRP A 99 13.47 4.76 17.53
C TRP A 99 14.92 4.40 17.90
N ILE A 100 15.67 3.81 16.96
CA ILE A 100 17.10 3.48 17.13
C ILE A 100 17.91 4.78 17.29
N SER A 101 17.76 5.71 16.34
CA SER A 101 17.61 7.16 16.57
C SER A 101 17.98 7.70 17.95
N ARG A 102 17.01 7.54 18.85
CA ARG A 102 16.93 8.21 20.13
C ARG A 102 17.55 7.41 21.27
N LYS A 103 17.92 6.13 21.05
CA LYS A 103 18.26 5.19 22.13
C LYS A 103 19.68 4.61 22.05
N ILE A 104 20.37 4.73 20.90
CA ILE A 104 21.67 4.10 20.62
C ILE A 104 22.65 5.12 20.02
N SER A 105 23.93 5.05 20.42
CA SER A 105 25.03 5.88 19.90
C SER A 105 25.37 5.57 18.43
N GLU A 106 25.86 6.59 17.71
CA GLU A 106 26.06 6.57 16.24
C GLU A 106 26.86 5.35 15.73
N ASP A 107 27.84 4.85 16.50
CA ASP A 107 28.71 3.73 16.11
C ASP A 107 27.98 2.38 15.93
N ARG A 108 26.88 2.13 16.67
CA ARG A 108 26.10 0.87 16.55
C ARG A 108 24.80 1.03 15.76
N GLN A 109 24.47 2.26 15.40
CA GLN A 109 23.20 2.63 14.80
C GLN A 109 23.03 2.03 13.40
N ASN A 110 24.05 2.20 12.55
CA ASN A 110 24.05 1.66 11.19
C ASN A 110 23.96 0.13 11.19
N PHE A 111 24.75 -0.56 12.02
CA PHE A 111 24.72 -2.02 12.12
C PHE A 111 23.34 -2.55 12.52
N MET A 112 22.69 -1.93 13.51
CA MET A 112 21.35 -2.34 13.94
C MET A 112 20.27 -2.06 12.89
N VAL A 113 20.33 -0.96 12.15
CA VAL A 113 19.37 -0.65 11.07
C VAL A 113 19.50 -1.67 9.93
N TYR A 114 20.72 -2.01 9.50
CA TYR A 114 20.94 -3.02 8.46
C TYR A 114 20.51 -4.43 8.92
N PHE A 115 20.81 -4.80 10.17
CA PHE A 115 20.38 -6.08 10.74
C PHE A 115 18.86 -6.19 10.80
N LEU A 116 18.15 -5.15 11.23
CA LEU A 116 16.68 -5.11 11.26
C LEU A 116 16.05 -5.16 9.86
N ARG A 117 16.63 -4.46 8.88
CA ARG A 117 16.19 -4.53 7.47
C ARG A 117 16.33 -5.95 6.93
N TYR A 118 17.45 -6.62 7.19
CA TYR A 118 17.69 -8.00 6.76
C TYR A 118 16.72 -8.99 7.43
N LEU A 119 16.49 -8.82 8.74
CA LEU A 119 15.60 -9.67 9.53
C LEU A 119 14.13 -9.52 9.10
N MET A 120 13.67 -8.30 8.80
CA MET A 120 12.32 -8.07 8.25
C MET A 120 12.12 -8.73 6.88
N VAL A 121 13.10 -8.63 5.98
CA VAL A 121 13.03 -9.27 4.65
C VAL A 121 13.02 -10.80 4.78
N ILE A 122 13.88 -11.37 5.63
CA ILE A 122 13.91 -12.82 5.89
C ILE A 122 12.59 -13.32 6.46
N PHE A 123 12.03 -12.61 7.45
CA PHE A 123 10.76 -12.98 8.06
C PHE A 123 9.62 -12.97 7.04
N THR A 124 9.60 -11.96 6.17
CA THR A 124 8.55 -11.86 5.14
C THR A 124 8.72 -12.90 4.03
N CYS A 125 9.95 -13.28 3.69
CA CYS A 125 10.21 -14.42 2.81
C CYS A 125 9.75 -15.73 3.46
N MET A 126 10.15 -16.01 4.71
CA MET A 126 9.75 -17.26 5.39
C MET A 126 8.24 -17.42 5.51
N LYS A 127 7.50 -16.35 5.80
CA LYS A 127 6.03 -16.39 5.86
C LYS A 127 5.34 -16.54 4.51
N LYS A 128 6.05 -16.33 3.39
CA LYS A 128 5.50 -16.51 2.04
C LYS A 128 5.72 -17.95 1.51
N TYR A 129 6.57 -18.73 2.17
CA TYR A 129 6.90 -20.13 1.82
C TYR A 129 6.31 -21.17 2.78
N CYS A 130 5.50 -20.74 3.76
CA CYS A 130 4.79 -21.62 4.69
C CYS A 130 3.30 -21.29 4.66
#